data_AF-A0A2E3CSY2-F1
#
_entry.id   AF-A0A2E3CSY2-F1
#
_cell.length_a   1.000
_cell.length_b   1.000
_cell.length_c   1.000
_cell.angle_alpha   90.00
_cell.angle_beta   90.00
_cell.angle_gamma   90.00
#
_symmetry.space_group_name_H-M   'P 1'
#
loop_
_entity.id
_entity.type
_entity.pdbx_description
1 polymer ?
#
loop_
_entity_poly.entity_id
_entity_poly.type
_entity_poly.pdbx_seq_one_letter_code
_entity_poly.pdbx_strand_id
1 'polypeptide(L)'
;MGKKLTRTFLLFFGLGLAYQALCYFARSYGHWDNDYNIPGFFIAAGSMPWSLPLFEHVVQVFLKDMLGPAVSGRIIRVLVAVGFAINATSIRALMIRVFERVSEHRKELG
;
A
#
# COMPACT_ATOMS: atom_id res chain seq x y z
N MET A 1 -5.59 -22.48 -3.12
CA MET A 1 -5.53 -21.02 -3.43
C MET A 1 -5.13 -20.16 -2.24
N GLY A 2 -5.70 -20.38 -1.04
CA GLY A 2 -5.44 -19.58 0.18
C GLY A 2 -3.97 -19.33 0.51
N LYS A 3 -3.15 -20.39 0.66
CA LYS A 3 -1.71 -20.25 0.98
C LYS A 3 -0.92 -19.38 -0.02
N LYS A 4 -1.28 -19.42 -1.31
CA LYS A 4 -0.62 -18.59 -2.35
C LYS A 4 -0.99 -17.11 -2.19
N LEU A 5 -2.24 -16.80 -1.87
CA LEU A 5 -2.70 -15.44 -1.62
C LEU A 5 -2.13 -14.87 -0.33
N THR A 6 -2.07 -15.65 0.75
CA THR A 6 -1.40 -15.23 2.00
C THR A 6 0.06 -14.88 1.76
N ARG A 7 0.79 -15.71 0.99
CA ARG A 7 2.19 -15.41 0.65
C ARG A 7 2.32 -14.13 -0.19
N THR A 8 1.41 -13.92 -1.14
CA THR A 8 1.36 -12.67 -1.93
C THR A 8 1.11 -11.46 -1.04
N PHE A 9 0.14 -11.56 -0.12
CA PHE A 9 -0.17 -10.50 0.83
C PHE A 9 1.04 -10.15 1.68
N LEU A 10 1.69 -11.15 2.31
CA LEU A 10 2.87 -10.93 3.13
C LEU A 10 4.02 -10.30 2.35
N LEU A 11 4.20 -10.69 1.09
CA LEU A 11 5.21 -10.11 0.21
C LEU A 11 4.93 -8.62 -0.06
N PHE A 12 3.71 -8.27 -0.48
CA PHE A 12 3.36 -6.87 -0.73
C PHE A 12 3.33 -6.02 0.54
N PHE A 13 2.94 -6.61 1.68
CA PHE A 13 3.00 -5.95 2.98
C PHE A 13 4.44 -5.63 3.36
N GLY A 14 5.35 -6.61 3.24
CA GLY A 14 6.78 -6.43 3.47
C GLY A 14 7.40 -5.37 2.56
N LEU A 15 7.06 -5.39 1.26
CA LEU A 15 7.48 -4.35 0.30
C LEU A 15 6.97 -2.96 0.70
N GLY A 16 5.71 -2.85 1.11
CA GLY A 16 5.12 -1.61 1.58
C GLY A 16 5.84 -1.05 2.81
N LEU A 17 6.16 -1.90 3.79
CA LEU A 17 6.92 -1.51 4.99
C LEU A 17 8.35 -1.10 4.65
N ALA A 18 9.06 -1.89 3.84
CA ALA A 18 10.44 -1.61 3.44
C ALA A 18 10.53 -0.27 2.68
N TYR A 19 9.59 -0.03 1.77
CA TYR A 19 9.50 1.23 1.05
C TYR A 19 9.26 2.42 1.99
N GLN A 20 8.28 2.31 2.91
CA GLN A 20 8.02 3.35 3.90
C GLN A 20 9.22 3.62 4.82
N ALA A 21 10.01 2.59 5.15
CA ALA A 21 11.25 2.74 5.91
C ALA A 21 12.32 3.49 5.11
N LEU A 22 12.54 3.13 3.84
CA LEU A 22 13.48 3.83 2.95
C LEU A 22 13.10 5.30 2.77
N CYS A 23 11.80 5.58 2.63
CA CYS A 23 11.26 6.94 2.53
C CYS A 23 11.54 7.76 3.80
N TYR A 24 11.39 7.15 4.97
CA TYR A 24 11.74 7.78 6.24
C TYR A 24 13.23 8.12 6.34
N PHE A 25 14.11 7.18 5.99
CA PHE A 25 15.55 7.40 6.01
C PHE A 25 15.94 8.50 5.02
N ALA A 26 15.48 8.44 3.78
CA ALA A 26 15.79 9.46 2.78
C ALA A 26 15.34 10.87 3.21
N ARG A 27 14.18 10.99 3.87
CA ARG A 27 13.72 12.27 4.45
C ARG A 27 14.62 12.74 5.60
N SER A 28 15.11 11.82 6.44
CA SER A 28 16.03 12.17 7.53
C SER A 28 17.41 12.61 7.06
N TYR A 29 17.85 12.20 5.86
CA TYR A 29 19.12 12.62 5.25
C TYR A 29 19.00 13.91 4.42
N GLY A 30 17.87 14.61 4.45
CA GLY A 30 17.70 15.90 3.77
C GLY A 30 17.61 15.80 2.24
N HIS A 31 17.37 14.61 1.68
CA HIS A 31 17.33 14.41 0.23
C HIS A 31 16.00 14.80 -0.44
N TRP A 32 15.03 15.37 0.29
CA TRP A 32 13.71 15.69 -0.27
C TRP A 32 13.07 16.96 0.30
N ASP A 33 12.96 17.98 -0.56
CA ASP A 33 12.39 19.31 -0.25
C ASP A 33 10.95 19.54 -0.76
N ASN A 34 10.35 18.62 -1.52
CA ASN A 34 9.10 18.91 -2.26
C ASN A 34 7.95 17.95 -1.95
N ASP A 35 6.82 18.50 -1.49
CA ASP A 35 5.62 17.78 -1.04
C ASP A 35 4.92 16.95 -2.14
N TYR A 36 5.29 17.12 -3.41
CA TYR A 36 4.71 16.39 -4.55
C TYR A 36 5.61 15.28 -5.11
N ASN A 37 6.89 15.24 -4.72
CA ASN A 37 7.82 14.16 -5.07
C ASN A 37 7.85 13.10 -3.96
N ILE A 38 6.67 12.80 -3.38
CA ILE A 38 6.54 12.01 -2.15
C ILE A 38 7.19 10.63 -2.35
N PRO A 39 8.24 10.32 -1.58
CA PRO A 39 8.71 8.95 -1.39
C PRO A 39 7.58 8.25 -0.66
N GLY A 40 6.76 7.52 -1.41
CA GLY A 40 5.42 7.22 -0.91
C GLY A 40 4.37 7.19 -1.99
N PHE A 41 4.43 8.05 -3.01
CA PHE A 41 3.27 8.34 -3.86
C PHE A 41 2.67 7.09 -4.50
N PHE A 42 3.48 6.22 -5.11
CA PHE A 42 2.97 5.00 -5.75
C PHE A 42 2.38 4.00 -4.76
N ILE A 43 2.98 3.85 -3.59
CA ILE A 43 2.45 2.99 -2.52
C ILE A 43 1.18 3.62 -1.92
N ALA A 44 1.17 4.94 -1.72
CA ALA A 44 0.02 5.69 -1.22
C ALA A 44 -1.15 5.61 -2.20
N ALA A 45 -0.93 5.87 -3.49
CA ALA A 45 -1.92 5.72 -4.55
C ALA A 45 -2.40 4.26 -4.67
N GLY A 46 -1.46 3.31 -4.68
CA GLY A 46 -1.78 1.88 -4.70
C GLY A 46 -2.47 1.36 -3.44
N SER A 47 -2.41 2.12 -2.34
CA SER A 47 -3.11 1.85 -1.09
C SER A 47 -4.39 2.65 -0.92
N MET A 48 -4.83 3.46 -1.89
CA MET A 48 -6.13 4.13 -1.78
C MET A 48 -7.26 3.09 -1.58
N PRO A 49 -8.23 3.32 -0.70
CA PRO A 49 -8.47 4.54 0.09
C PRO A 49 -7.73 4.60 1.44
N TRP A 50 -6.96 3.57 1.79
CA TRP A 50 -6.29 3.42 3.09
C TRP A 50 -5.23 4.50 3.38
N SER A 51 -4.73 5.17 2.33
CA SER A 51 -3.84 6.32 2.43
C SER A 51 -4.55 7.66 2.59
N LEU A 52 -5.88 7.75 2.55
CA LEU A 52 -6.59 9.04 2.72
C LEU A 52 -6.18 9.81 3.99
N PRO A 53 -5.90 9.18 5.15
CA PRO A 53 -5.35 9.89 6.31
C PRO A 53 -3.99 10.57 6.08
N LEU A 54 -3.22 10.21 5.05
CA LEU A 54 -2.00 10.93 4.64
C LEU A 54 -2.30 12.25 3.92
N PHE A 55 -3.50 12.40 3.35
CA PHE A 55 -3.87 13.57 2.55
C PHE A 55 -4.87 14.46 3.29
N GLU A 56 -5.63 13.89 4.22
CA GLU A 56 -6.62 14.61 5.02
C GLU A 56 -6.02 15.26 6.27
N HIS A 57 -5.87 16.58 6.24
CA HIS A 57 -5.26 17.34 7.34
C HIS A 57 -6.01 17.16 8.67
N VAL A 58 -7.34 17.14 8.66
CA VAL A 58 -8.17 16.99 9.86
C VAL A 58 -7.89 15.67 10.59
N VAL A 59 -7.76 14.58 9.82
CA VAL A 59 -7.45 13.25 10.37
C VAL A 59 -6.03 13.21 10.93
N GLN A 60 -5.08 13.86 10.26
CA GLN A 60 -3.71 13.95 10.77
C GLN A 60 -3.62 14.70 12.09
N VAL A 61 -4.31 15.85 12.20
CA VAL A 61 -4.33 16.66 13.43
C VAL A 61 -4.98 15.86 14.56
N PHE A 62 -6.15 15.28 14.31
CA PHE A 62 -6.84 14.45 15.29
C PHE A 62 -5.97 13.29 15.82
N LEU A 63 -5.30 12.55 14.93
CA LEU A 63 -4.43 11.44 15.34
C LEU A 63 -3.18 11.91 16.09
N LYS A 64 -2.62 13.06 15.70
CA LYS A 64 -1.48 13.67 16.41
C LYS A 64 -1.88 14.12 17.80
N ASP A 65 -3.07 14.68 17.97
CA ASP A 65 -3.56 15.16 19.27
C ASP A 65 -3.91 14.00 20.21
N MET A 66 -4.51 12.91 19.71
CA MET A 66 -4.83 11.74 20.54
C MET A 66 -3.61 10.90 20.92
N LEU A 67 -2.69 10.66 19.98
CA LEU A 67 -1.67 9.61 20.11
C LEU A 67 -0.24 10.16 20.12
N GLY A 68 -0.07 11.45 19.87
CA GLY A 68 1.22 12.09 19.66
C GLY A 68 1.74 11.91 18.22
N PRO A 69 2.69 12.77 17.81
CA PRO A 69 3.21 12.80 16.44
C PRO A 69 4.01 11.55 16.06
N ALA A 70 4.70 10.93 17.01
CA ALA A 70 5.50 9.73 16.76
C ALA A 70 4.64 8.48 16.51
N VAL A 71 3.55 8.31 17.27
CA VAL A 71 2.68 7.13 17.19
C VAL A 71 1.75 7.23 15.98
N SER A 72 1.12 8.39 15.78
CA SER A 72 0.24 8.64 14.63
C SER A 72 0.94 8.37 13.28
N GLY A 73 2.18 8.84 13.13
CA GLY A 73 2.99 8.57 11.93
C GLY A 73 3.26 7.08 11.69
N ARG A 74 3.47 6.28 12.75
CA ARG A 74 3.67 4.82 12.64
C ARG A 74 2.39 4.10 12.22
N ILE A 75 1.25 4.47 12.83
CA ILE A 75 -0.05 3.88 12.52
C ILE A 75 -0.40 4.11 11.05
N ILE A 76 -0.24 5.34 10.56
CA ILE A 76 -0.54 5.69 9.17
C ILE A 76 0.33 4.86 8.20
N ARG A 77 1.63 4.71 8.48
CA ARG A 77 2.52 3.89 7.64
C ARG A 77 2.09 2.42 7.58
N VAL A 78 1.68 1.85 8.72
CA VAL A 78 1.18 0.47 8.79
C VAL A 78 -0.12 0.35 7.99
N LEU A 79 -1.06 1.28 8.17
CA LEU A 79 -2.34 1.29 7.46
C LEU A 79 -2.14 1.34 5.95
N VAL A 80 -1.23 2.19 5.49
CA VAL A 80 -0.85 2.32 4.08
C VAL A 80 -0.22 1.03 3.54
N ALA A 81 0.70 0.42 4.29
CA ALA A 81 1.33 -0.84 3.88
C ALA A 81 0.31 -1.99 3.82
N VAL A 82 -0.61 -2.08 4.79
CA VAL A 82 -1.71 -3.06 4.78
C VAL A 82 -2.63 -2.81 3.59
N GLY A 83 -3.06 -1.56 3.39
CA GLY A 83 -3.94 -1.19 2.29
C GLY A 83 -3.35 -1.51 0.92
N PHE A 84 -2.07 -1.20 0.73
CA PHE A 84 -1.32 -1.59 -0.46
C PHE A 84 -1.33 -3.11 -0.67
N ALA A 85 -1.06 -3.88 0.39
CA ALA A 85 -1.03 -5.33 0.32
C ALA A 85 -2.40 -5.94 -0.01
N ILE A 86 -3.49 -5.39 0.56
CA ILE A 86 -4.87 -5.79 0.24
C ILE A 86 -5.14 -5.54 -1.24
N ASN A 87 -4.88 -4.33 -1.73
CA ASN A 87 -5.17 -3.94 -3.10
C ASN A 87 -4.38 -4.76 -4.11
N ALA A 88 -3.05 -4.88 -3.93
CA ALA A 88 -2.18 -5.63 -4.83
C ALA A 88 -2.52 -7.14 -4.84
N THR A 89 -2.87 -7.71 -3.68
CA THR A 89 -3.31 -9.11 -3.60
C THR A 89 -4.64 -9.33 -4.31
N SER A 90 -5.56 -8.38 -4.19
CA SER A 90 -6.88 -8.42 -4.84
C SER A 90 -6.77 -8.34 -6.36
N ILE A 91 -5.93 -7.42 -6.88
CA ILE A 91 -5.62 -7.31 -8.31
C ILE A 91 -5.03 -8.62 -8.82
N ARG A 92 -4.06 -9.20 -8.11
CA ARG A 92 -3.47 -10.48 -8.50
C ARG A 92 -4.49 -11.62 -8.54
N ALA A 93 -5.38 -11.70 -7.55
CA ALA A 93 -6.45 -12.70 -7.52
C ALA A 93 -7.42 -12.52 -8.70
N LEU A 94 -7.76 -11.28 -9.05
CA LEU A 94 -8.62 -10.96 -10.17
C LEU A 94 -7.97 -11.31 -11.50
N MET A 95 -6.68 -11.00 -11.68
CA MET A 95 -5.92 -11.38 -12.87
C MET A 95 -5.91 -12.90 -13.06
N ILE A 96 -5.65 -13.68 -12.01
CA ILE A 96 -5.67 -15.15 -12.09
C ILE A 96 -7.02 -15.64 -12.62
N ARG A 97 -8.14 -15.14 -12.07
CA ARG A 97 -9.49 -15.50 -12.53
C ARG A 97 -9.76 -15.11 -13.97
N VAL A 98 -9.29 -13.93 -14.39
CA VAL A 98 -9.45 -13.46 -15.78
C VAL A 98 -8.64 -14.37 -16.72
N PHE A 99 -7.40 -14.70 -16.39
CA PHE A 99 -6.58 -15.60 -17.20
C PHE A 99 -7.16 -17.00 -17.28
N GLU A 100 -7.69 -17.54 -16.18
CA GLU A 100 -8.38 -18.83 -16.16
C GLU A 100 -9.59 -18.81 -17.10
N ARG A 101 -10.46 -17.79 -17.01
CA ARG A 101 -11.63 -17.65 -17.90
C ARG A 101 -11.25 -17.49 -19.37
N VAL A 102 -10.25 -16.65 -19.68
CA VAL A 102 -9.79 -16.46 -21.06
C VAL A 102 -9.22 -17.76 -21.62
N SER A 103 -8.51 -18.53 -20.78
CA SER A 103 -7.99 -19.85 -21.18
C SER A 103 -9.09 -20.87 -21.42
N GLU A 104 -10.17 -20.87 -20.63
CA GLU A 104 -11.32 -21.75 -20.83
C GLU A 104 -12.07 -21.38 -22.12
N HIS A 105 -12.38 -20.10 -22.32
CA HIS A 105 -13.06 -19.62 -23.52
C HIS A 105 -12.27 -19.92 -24.80
N ARG A 106 -10.92 -19.84 -24.75
CA ARG A 106 -10.06 -20.22 -25.87
C ARG A 106 -10.11 -21.71 -26.21
N LYS A 107 -10.36 -22.57 -25.21
CA LYS A 107 -10.53 -24.03 -25.43
C LYS A 107 -11.91 -24.35 -26.01
N GLU A 108 -12.94 -23.57 -25.68
CA GLU A 108 -14.29 -23.71 -26.23
C GLU A 108 -14.42 -23.23 -27.68
N LEU A 109 -13.61 -22.24 -28.07
CA LEU A 109 -13.52 -21.73 -29.44
C LEU A 109 -12.59 -22.58 -30.34
N GLY A 110 -11.99 -23.63 -29.78
CA GLY A 110 -11.19 -24.62 -30.50
C GLY A 110 -12.05 -25.72 -31.10
#